data_AF-A0A2M7TP45-F1
#
_entry.id   AF-A0A2M7TP45-F1
#
_cell.length_a   1.000
_cell.length_b   1.000
_cell.length_c   1.000
_cell.angle_alpha   90.00
_cell.angle_beta   90.00
_cell.angle_gamma   90.00
#
_symmetry.space_group_name_H-M   'P 1'
#
loop_
_entity.id
_entity.type
_entity.pdbx_description
1 polymer ?
#
loop_
_entity_poly.entity_id
_entity_poly.type
_entity_poly.pdbx_seq_one_letter_code
_entity_poly.pdbx_strand_id
1 'polypeptide(L)'
;FAFKDFLYYPYGASTDKYKNVMANNLMMWEAICLGRSLGLKTFDLWGREEGKGFTRFKEGYNPKVIEFIGSWDLVINKPLYYLYRIAEGLRWKFLRLKARL
;
A
#
# COMPACT_ATOMS: atom_id res chain seq x y z
N PHE A 1 -3.00 10.10 -8.70
CA PHE A 1 -3.82 11.32 -8.47
C PHE A 1 -2.97 12.36 -7.77
N ALA A 2 -3.24 13.65 -7.93
CA ALA A 2 -2.49 14.71 -7.26
C ALA A 2 -3.36 15.40 -6.19
N PHE A 3 -2.80 15.67 -5.01
CA PHE A 3 -3.48 16.42 -3.96
C PHE A 3 -2.44 17.13 -3.07
N LYS A 4 -2.63 18.45 -2.87
CA LYS A 4 -1.63 19.32 -2.21
C LYS A 4 -0.25 19.13 -2.84
N ASP A 5 0.78 18.90 -2.04
CA ASP A 5 2.17 18.73 -2.47
C ASP A 5 2.51 17.29 -2.92
N PHE A 6 1.50 16.41 -3.08
CA PHE A 6 1.69 14.98 -3.29
C PHE A 6 1.11 14.49 -4.63
N LEU A 7 1.90 13.66 -5.32
CA LEU A 7 1.44 12.74 -6.35
C LEU A 7 1.32 11.34 -5.74
N TYR A 8 0.22 10.64 -6.01
CA TYR A 8 -0.04 9.32 -5.44
C TYR A 8 -0.17 8.24 -6.51
N TYR A 9 0.43 7.08 -6.21
CA TYR A 9 0.34 5.84 -6.97
C TYR A 9 -0.55 4.79 -6.27
N PRO A 10 -1.89 4.92 -6.34
CA PRO A 10 -2.81 4.04 -5.62
C PRO A 10 -3.02 2.67 -6.29
N TYR A 11 -2.87 2.61 -7.62
CA TYR A 11 -3.19 1.44 -8.42
C TYR A 11 -2.08 1.17 -9.43
N GLY A 12 -1.84 -0.10 -9.67
CA GLY A 12 -0.87 -0.58 -10.64
C GLY A 12 -1.34 -1.88 -11.27
N ALA A 13 -1.05 -2.05 -12.55
CA ALA A 13 -1.27 -3.28 -13.28
C ALA A 13 -0.12 -3.49 -14.27
N SER A 14 0.11 -4.74 -14.63
CA SER A 14 1.01 -5.13 -15.71
C SER A 14 0.47 -6.38 -16.38
N THR A 15 0.72 -6.51 -17.67
CA THR A 15 0.55 -7.79 -18.38
C THR A 15 1.87 -8.56 -18.34
N ASP A 16 1.80 -9.90 -18.41
CA ASP A 16 2.99 -10.74 -18.61
C ASP A 16 3.53 -10.64 -20.04
N LYS A 17 2.70 -10.19 -20.99
CA LYS A 17 3.13 -9.96 -22.37
C LYS A 17 4.21 -8.88 -22.41
N TYR A 18 5.36 -9.17 -23.01
CA TYR A 18 6.49 -8.26 -23.13
C TYR A 18 7.05 -7.74 -21.80
N LYS A 19 6.95 -8.52 -20.72
CA LYS A 19 7.48 -8.14 -19.39
C LYS A 19 8.95 -7.69 -19.41
N ASN A 20 9.74 -8.22 -20.34
CA ASN A 20 11.15 -7.88 -20.54
C ASN A 20 11.39 -6.41 -20.93
N VAL A 21 10.39 -5.70 -21.47
CA VAL A 21 10.54 -4.28 -21.83
C VAL A 21 10.41 -3.37 -20.62
N MET A 22 10.02 -3.91 -19.46
CA MET A 22 9.99 -3.17 -18.19
C MET A 22 9.10 -1.91 -18.23
N ALA A 23 7.95 -1.96 -18.92
CA ALA A 23 7.07 -0.81 -19.14
C ALA A 23 6.66 -0.06 -17.86
N ASN A 24 6.49 -0.78 -16.74
CA ASN A 24 6.17 -0.15 -15.46
C ASN A 24 7.27 0.76 -14.95
N ASN A 25 8.55 0.48 -15.23
CA ASN A 25 9.64 1.38 -14.86
C ASN A 25 9.57 2.70 -15.64
N LEU A 26 9.25 2.64 -16.94
CA LEU A 26 9.03 3.84 -17.74
C LEU A 26 7.83 4.64 -17.20
N MET A 27 6.72 3.98 -16.88
CA MET A 27 5.55 4.63 -16.30
C MET A 27 5.89 5.36 -14.98
N MET A 28 6.67 4.74 -14.10
CA MET A 28 7.10 5.39 -12.86
C MET A 28 8.03 6.59 -13.11
N TRP A 29 8.92 6.50 -14.10
CA TRP A 29 9.76 7.63 -14.50
C TRP A 29 8.93 8.81 -15.01
N GLU A 30 7.98 8.55 -15.90
CA GLU A 30 7.06 9.57 -16.42
C GLU A 30 6.19 10.16 -15.29
N ALA A 31 5.76 9.35 -14.32
CA ALA A 31 5.05 9.84 -13.14
C ALA A 31 5.92 10.77 -12.28
N ILE A 32 7.21 10.47 -12.10
CA ILE A 32 8.16 11.36 -11.40
C ILE A 32 8.33 12.68 -12.17
N CYS A 33 8.48 12.61 -13.49
CA CYS A 33 8.57 13.79 -14.35
C CYS A 33 7.29 14.65 -14.29
N LEU A 34 6.12 14.01 -14.33
CA LEU A 34 4.83 14.68 -14.13
C LEU A 34 4.73 15.34 -12.76
N GLY A 35 5.15 14.65 -11.69
CA GLY A 35 5.18 15.23 -10.35
C GLY A 35 6.02 16.51 -10.30
N ARG A 36 7.18 16.50 -10.97
CA ARG A 36 8.06 17.67 -11.08
C ARG A 36 7.43 18.79 -11.91
N SER A 37 6.80 18.49 -13.05
CA SER A 37 6.17 19.52 -13.89
C SER A 37 4.97 20.20 -13.21
N LEU A 38 4.30 19.49 -12.31
CA LEU A 38 3.22 20.01 -11.47
C LEU A 38 3.71 20.75 -10.21
N GLY A 39 5.03 20.84 -9.98
CA GLY A 39 5.59 21.49 -8.79
C GLY A 39 5.37 20.73 -7.48
N LEU A 40 5.08 19.43 -7.55
CA LEU A 40 4.81 18.59 -6.38
C LEU A 40 6.13 18.19 -5.70
N LYS A 41 6.09 18.04 -4.38
CA LYS A 41 7.29 17.75 -3.56
C LYS A 41 7.47 16.28 -3.27
N THR A 42 6.40 15.49 -3.33
CA THR A 42 6.44 14.09 -2.91
C THR A 42 5.69 13.21 -3.89
N PHE A 43 6.33 12.12 -4.29
CA PHE A 43 5.69 11.03 -4.99
C PHE A 43 5.48 9.87 -4.02
N ASP A 44 4.23 9.67 -3.61
CA ASP A 44 3.81 8.63 -2.67
C ASP A 44 3.53 7.33 -3.42
N LEU A 45 4.38 6.33 -3.16
CA LEU A 45 4.31 5.00 -3.75
C LEU A 45 3.30 4.08 -3.04
N TRP A 46 2.56 4.58 -2.05
CA TRP A 46 1.60 3.85 -1.23
C TRP A 46 2.23 2.76 -0.36
N GLY A 47 1.40 1.90 0.23
CA GLY A 47 1.79 0.87 1.18
C GLY A 47 2.87 -0.11 0.70
N ARG A 48 3.59 -0.67 1.67
CA ARG A 48 4.64 -1.67 1.48
C ARG A 48 4.36 -2.91 2.34
N GLU A 49 4.78 -4.07 1.86
CA GLU A 49 4.78 -5.31 2.65
C GLU A 49 6.12 -6.03 2.44
N GLU A 50 6.82 -6.34 3.52
CA GLU A 50 8.15 -6.94 3.45
C GLU A 50 8.12 -8.31 2.75
N GLY A 51 9.16 -8.60 1.97
CA GLY A 51 9.28 -9.84 1.20
C GLY A 51 8.39 -9.94 -0.04
N LYS A 52 7.61 -8.90 -0.39
CA LYS A 52 6.81 -8.89 -1.62
C LYS A 52 7.53 -8.24 -2.80
N GLY A 53 7.30 -8.79 -4.00
CA GLY A 53 7.92 -8.28 -5.24
C GLY A 53 7.58 -6.82 -5.56
N PHE A 54 6.37 -6.36 -5.22
CA PHE A 54 5.98 -4.96 -5.43
C PHE A 54 6.73 -4.01 -4.49
N THR A 55 7.13 -4.45 -3.30
CA THR A 55 7.96 -3.67 -2.38
C THR A 55 9.36 -3.50 -2.95
N ARG A 56 9.98 -4.60 -3.42
CA ARG A 56 11.28 -4.56 -4.10
C ARG A 56 11.27 -3.65 -5.33
N PHE A 57 10.18 -3.65 -6.09
CA PHE A 57 9.98 -2.74 -7.22
C PHE A 57 10.01 -1.27 -6.78
N LYS A 58 9.27 -0.92 -5.72
CA LYS A 58 9.24 0.45 -5.17
C LYS A 58 10.59 0.88 -4.61
N GLU A 59 11.30 -0.02 -3.94
CA GLU A 59 12.63 0.23 -3.37
C GLU A 59 13.68 0.60 -4.44
N GLY A 60 13.51 0.13 -5.68
CA GLY A 60 14.37 0.50 -6.81
C GLY A 60 14.41 2.00 -7.13
N TYR A 61 13.43 2.78 -6.66
CA TYR A 61 13.39 4.24 -6.82
C TYR A 61 14.02 5.00 -5.65
N ASN A 62 14.69 4.30 -4.72
CA ASN A 62 15.26 4.85 -3.50
C ASN A 62 14.27 5.70 -2.68
N PRO A 63 13.05 5.19 -2.37
CA PRO A 63 12.06 5.95 -1.64
C PRO A 63 12.44 6.09 -0.16
N LYS A 64 11.98 7.17 0.47
CA LYS A 64 12.01 7.27 1.94
C LYS A 64 10.86 6.44 2.52
N VAL A 65 11.19 5.52 3.41
CA VAL A 65 10.21 4.74 4.16
C VAL A 65 9.64 5.60 5.28
N ILE A 66 8.32 5.79 5.27
CA ILE A 66 7.61 6.53 6.31
C ILE A 66 6.67 5.55 7.01
N GLU A 67 6.84 5.43 8.32
CA GLU A 67 5.93 4.70 9.19
C GLU A 67 4.97 5.71 9.85
N PHE A 68 3.67 5.49 9.66
CA PHE A 68 2.64 6.29 10.31
C PHE A 68 2.34 5.70 11.70
N ILE A 69 1.70 6.49 12.58
CA ILE A 69 1.34 6.12 13.96
C ILE A 69 0.38 4.91 14.07
N GLY A 70 -0.05 4.33 12.94
CA GLY A 70 -1.03 3.26 12.89
C GLY A 70 -2.46 3.77 13.05
N SER A 71 -3.36 2.85 13.40
CA SER A 71 -4.77 3.12 13.67
C SER A 71 -5.07 2.89 15.14
N TRP A 72 -5.91 3.76 15.72
CA TRP A 72 -6.27 3.73 17.13
C TRP A 72 -7.78 3.77 17.28
N ASP A 73 -8.30 2.94 18.18
CA ASP A 73 -9.74 2.81 18.42
C ASP A 73 -10.18 3.73 19.58
N LEU A 74 -11.11 4.64 19.31
CA LEU A 74 -11.82 5.38 20.35
C LEU A 74 -12.98 4.53 20.88
N VAL A 75 -12.77 3.84 21.99
CA VAL A 75 -13.75 2.90 22.55
C VAL A 75 -14.84 3.64 23.34
N ILE A 76 -16.00 3.84 22.71
CA ILE A 76 -17.18 4.48 23.33
C ILE A 76 -17.96 3.49 24.22
N ASN A 77 -18.25 2.28 23.72
CA ASN A 77 -18.99 1.24 24.45
C ASN A 77 -18.06 0.04 24.73
N LYS A 78 -17.53 -0.03 25.96
CA LYS A 78 -16.56 -1.06 26.36
C LYS A 78 -17.11 -2.49 26.25
N PRO A 79 -18.30 -2.83 26.81
CA PRO A 79 -18.84 -4.19 26.68
C PRO A 79 -18.98 -4.66 25.24
N LEU A 80 -19.57 -3.85 24.36
CA LEU A 80 -19.77 -4.22 22.96
C LEU A 80 -18.44 -4.35 22.21
N TYR A 81 -17.49 -3.46 22.48
CA TYR A 81 -16.16 -3.51 21.89
C TYR A 81 -15.42 -4.81 22.24
N TYR A 82 -15.42 -5.22 23.51
CA TYR A 82 -14.77 -6.47 23.91
C TYR A 82 -15.45 -7.71 23.29
N LEU A 83 -16.79 -7.74 23.22
CA LEU A 83 -17.51 -8.81 22.53
C LEU A 83 -17.15 -8.87 21.04
N TYR A 84 -17.09 -7.71 20.36
CA TYR A 84 -16.65 -7.61 18.97
C TYR A 84 -15.22 -8.15 18.78
N ARG A 85 -14.27 -7.71 19.61
CA ARG A 85 -12.86 -8.14 19.50
C ARG A 85 -12.70 -9.65 19.72
N ILE A 86 -13.49 -10.25 20.62
CA ILE A 86 -13.51 -11.71 20.82
C ILE A 86 -14.06 -12.41 19.57
N ALA A 87 -15.21 -11.94 19.05
CA ALA A 87 -15.83 -12.51 17.86
C ALA A 87 -14.92 -12.41 16.62
N GLU A 88 -14.25 -11.27 16.42
CA GLU A 88 -13.27 -11.06 15.36
C GLU A 88 -12.09 -12.02 15.48
N GLY A 89 -11.55 -12.20 16.71
CA GLY A 89 -10.48 -13.15 16.97
C GLY A 89 -10.86 -14.60 16.64
N LEU A 90 -12.08 -15.02 17.02
CA LEU A 90 -12.61 -16.35 16.69
C LEU A 90 -12.81 -16.52 15.18
N ARG A 91 -13.39 -15.51 14.51
CA ARG A 91 -13.58 -15.49 13.05
C ARG A 91 -12.26 -15.70 12.32
N TRP A 92 -11.20 -14.97 12.66
CA TRP A 92 -9.91 -15.11 11.97
C TRP A 92 -9.25 -16.47 12.19
N LYS A 93 -9.36 -17.04 13.40
CA LYS A 93 -8.88 -18.40 13.67
C LYS A 93 -9.61 -19.41 12.77
N PHE A 94 -10.94 -19.33 12.70
CA PHE A 94 -11.75 -20.19 11.85
C PHE A 94 -11.41 -20.05 10.36
N LEU A 95 -11.36 -18.81 9.84
CA LEU A 95 -11.04 -18.57 8.43
C LEU A 95 -9.65 -19.09 8.04
N ARG A 96 -8.65 -18.92 8.91
CA ARG A 96 -7.28 -19.43 8.67
C ARG A 96 -7.20 -20.94 8.73
N LEU A 97 -7.98 -21.59 9.60
CA LEU A 97 -8.10 -23.06 9.62
C LEU A 97 -8.74 -23.57 8.33
N LYS A 98 -9.85 -22.96 7.92
CA LYS A 98 -10.55 -23.34 6.69
C LYS A 98 -9.69 -23.16 5.44
N ALA A 99 -8.85 -22.12 5.38
CA ALA A 99 -7.96 -21.89 4.24
C ALA A 99 -6.76 -22.85 4.15
N ARG A 100 -6.51 -23.63 5.21
CA ARG A 100 -5.42 -24.63 5.27
C ARG A 100 -5.90 -26.07 4.99
N LEU A 101 -7.22 -26.29 5.05
CA LEU A 101 -7.89 -27.52 4.62
C LEU A 101 -8.14 -27.47 3.12
#